data_AF-A0A3S5CPX0-F1
#
_entry.id   AF-A0A3S5CPX0-F1
#
_cell.length_a   1.000
_cell.length_b   1.000
_cell.length_c   1.000
_cell.angle_alpha   90.00
_cell.angle_beta   90.00
_cell.angle_gamma   90.00
#
_symmetry.space_group_name_H-M   'P 1'
#
loop_
_entity.id
_entity.type
_entity.pdbx_description
1 polymer ?
#
loop_
_entity_poly.entity_id
_entity_poly.type
_entity_poly.pdbx_seq_one_letter_code
_entity_poly.pdbx_strand_id
1 'polypeptide(L)'
;MRHPFWGRNGETYGEDPYLTGELAAAFVRGLAGYRRPRGYYMLKQSQSSLDSHAPQDSIMDGMTVGDGINEARRGISEQVLLASATCKHFAIHNGPEDYPVSRLSFQANVTLTDVWLTYLPAFYKCLSAGAAGGMCAYSGINGTPDCVNKWLLKDVLRKQWDFQGESKGLSLK
;
A
#
# COMPACT_ATOMS: atom_id res chain seq x y z
N MET A 1 13.57 8.14 0.81
CA MET A 1 14.85 8.83 0.57
C MET A 1 15.66 8.81 1.86
N ARG A 2 16.89 8.31 1.88
CA ARG A 2 17.78 8.46 3.07
C ARG A 2 19.07 9.16 2.76
N HIS A 3 19.57 8.99 1.53
CA HIS A 3 20.82 9.59 1.12
C HIS A 3 20.53 10.74 0.14
N PRO A 4 20.95 11.98 0.43
CA PRO A 4 20.61 13.14 -0.39
C PRO A 4 21.23 13.10 -1.80
N PHE A 5 22.31 12.32 -1.98
CA PHE A 5 22.96 12.15 -3.29
C PHE A 5 22.41 10.99 -4.13
N TRP A 6 21.34 10.31 -3.68
CA TRP A 6 20.73 9.29 -4.51
C TRP A 6 20.02 9.91 -5.72
N GLY A 7 20.41 9.50 -6.93
CA GLY A 7 19.97 10.13 -8.19
C GLY A 7 18.47 10.05 -8.48
N ARG A 8 17.72 9.19 -7.76
CA ARG A 8 16.28 8.99 -7.93
C ARG A 8 15.45 9.55 -6.78
N ASN A 9 16.02 10.49 -6.03
CA ASN A 9 15.34 11.14 -4.92
C ASN A 9 14.02 11.82 -5.31
N GLY A 10 13.94 12.40 -6.52
CA GLY A 10 12.71 13.01 -7.06
C GLY A 10 11.57 12.03 -7.33
N GLU A 11 11.81 10.72 -7.31
CA GLU A 11 10.76 9.70 -7.49
C GLU A 11 10.11 9.27 -6.17
N THR A 12 10.64 9.71 -5.02
CA THR A 12 10.16 9.27 -3.70
C THR A 12 9.27 10.31 -3.02
N TYR A 13 8.46 9.85 -2.08
CA TYR A 13 7.60 10.70 -1.25
C TYR A 13 8.32 11.30 -0.02
N GLY A 14 9.64 11.37 -0.04
CA GLY A 14 10.46 11.89 1.05
C GLY A 14 11.18 10.80 1.85
N GLU A 15 11.62 11.16 3.07
CA GLU A 15 12.47 10.32 3.93
C GLU A 15 11.73 9.58 5.04
N ASP A 16 10.56 10.05 5.42
CA ASP A 16 9.76 9.46 6.49
C ASP A 16 8.99 8.22 5.99
N PRO A 17 9.18 7.03 6.61
CA PRO A 17 8.49 5.81 6.20
C PRO A 17 6.98 5.87 6.41
N TYR A 18 6.49 6.61 7.42
CA TYR A 18 5.07 6.71 7.71
C TYR A 18 4.33 7.50 6.62
N LEU A 19 4.81 8.71 6.32
CA LEU A 19 4.29 9.59 5.27
C LEU A 19 4.39 8.93 3.90
N THR A 20 5.53 8.30 3.59
CA THR A 20 5.72 7.55 2.35
C THR A 20 4.67 6.46 2.20
N GLY A 21 4.39 5.71 3.26
CA GLY A 21 3.39 4.64 3.25
C GLY A 21 1.95 5.15 3.09
N GLU A 22 1.59 6.29 3.70
CA GLU A 22 0.26 6.90 3.53
C GLU A 22 0.04 7.38 2.10
N LEU A 23 1.02 8.09 1.53
CA LEU A 23 0.95 8.58 0.16
C LEU A 23 0.93 7.44 -0.85
N ALA A 24 1.75 6.40 -0.66
CA ALA A 24 1.73 5.20 -1.49
C ALA A 24 0.38 4.49 -1.43
N ALA A 25 -0.21 4.34 -0.24
CA ALA A 25 -1.52 3.70 -0.08
C ALA A 25 -2.64 4.51 -0.77
N ALA A 26 -2.61 5.83 -0.67
CA ALA A 26 -3.54 6.70 -1.38
C ALA A 26 -3.37 6.57 -2.91
N PHE A 27 -2.13 6.55 -3.40
CA PHE A 27 -1.82 6.39 -4.81
C PHE A 27 -2.32 5.04 -5.36
N VAL A 28 -2.04 3.93 -4.66
CA VAL A 28 -2.51 2.58 -5.03
C VAL A 28 -4.03 2.54 -5.13
N ARG A 29 -4.75 3.07 -4.14
CA ARG A 29 -6.22 3.08 -4.13
C ARG A 29 -6.79 3.93 -5.26
N GLY A 30 -6.18 5.07 -5.55
CA GLY A 30 -6.56 5.92 -6.66
C GLY A 30 -6.37 5.24 -8.00
N LEU A 31 -5.21 4.61 -8.20
CA LEU A 31 -4.86 3.93 -9.45
C LEU A 31 -5.72 2.68 -9.71
N ALA A 32 -5.97 1.89 -8.67
CA ALA A 32 -6.78 0.68 -8.76
C ALA A 32 -8.29 0.97 -8.92
N GLY A 33 -8.72 2.22 -8.74
CA GLY A 33 -10.14 2.57 -8.74
C GLY A 33 -10.89 2.09 -7.48
N TYR A 34 -10.17 1.90 -6.37
CA TYR A 34 -10.75 1.41 -5.12
C TYR A 34 -11.65 2.49 -4.50
N ARG A 35 -12.92 2.51 -4.90
CA ARG A 35 -13.96 3.30 -4.25
C ARG A 35 -14.20 2.70 -2.87
N ARG A 36 -13.70 3.37 -1.81
CA ARG A 36 -14.27 3.14 -0.49
C ARG A 36 -15.75 3.47 -0.57
N PRO A 37 -16.66 2.61 -0.05
CA PRO A 37 -18.07 2.96 0.00
C PRO A 37 -18.22 4.32 0.69
N ARG A 38 -19.11 5.17 0.15
CA ARG A 38 -19.28 6.61 0.46
C ARG A 38 -19.47 6.97 1.96
N GLY A 39 -19.51 6.01 2.88
CA GLY A 39 -19.65 6.23 4.33
C GLY A 39 -18.37 6.13 5.16
N TYR A 40 -17.20 5.77 4.59
CA TYR A 40 -16.02 5.47 5.42
C TYR A 40 -15.43 6.70 6.16
N TYR A 41 -15.57 7.92 5.61
CA TYR A 41 -15.11 9.14 6.29
C TYR A 41 -16.09 9.62 7.38
N MET A 42 -17.39 9.30 7.26
CA MET A 42 -18.40 9.66 8.26
C MET A 42 -18.29 8.80 9.53
N LEU A 43 -17.93 7.51 9.39
CA LEU A 43 -17.88 6.58 10.52
C LEU A 43 -16.67 6.77 11.45
N LYS A 44 -15.54 7.31 10.94
CA LYS A 44 -14.39 7.65 11.81
C LYS A 44 -14.58 8.95 12.59
N GLN A 45 -15.35 9.91 12.06
CA GLN A 45 -15.73 11.11 12.83
C GLN A 45 -16.87 10.83 13.82
N SER A 46 -17.78 9.90 13.51
CA SER A 46 -18.91 9.60 14.41
C SER A 46 -18.52 8.79 15.66
N GLN A 47 -17.33 8.19 15.71
CA GLN A 47 -16.87 7.50 16.92
C GLN A 47 -16.20 8.44 17.94
N SER A 48 -15.93 9.70 17.56
CA SER A 48 -15.28 10.70 18.43
C SER A 48 -16.22 11.74 19.05
N SER A 49 -17.51 11.72 18.74
CA SER A 49 -18.46 12.68 19.30
C SER A 49 -19.84 12.05 19.44
N LEU A 50 -20.12 11.56 20.65
CA LEU A 50 -21.45 11.66 21.22
C LEU A 50 -21.90 13.11 21.05
N ASP A 51 -22.90 13.37 20.22
CA ASP A 51 -23.81 14.52 20.36
C ASP A 51 -25.05 14.28 19.48
N SER A 52 -26.17 14.12 20.16
CA SER A 52 -27.53 14.14 19.63
C SER A 52 -27.82 15.45 18.90
N HIS A 53 -28.59 15.39 17.80
CA HIS A 53 -29.17 16.48 16.98
C HIS A 53 -28.48 16.72 15.63
N ALA A 54 -28.91 15.98 14.60
CA ALA A 54 -28.84 16.42 13.20
C ALA A 54 -30.28 16.46 12.63
N PRO A 55 -30.65 17.49 11.84
CA PRO A 55 -32.03 17.79 11.48
C PRO A 55 -32.56 16.88 10.36
N GLN A 56 -33.86 16.63 10.41
CA GLN A 56 -34.63 15.85 9.45
C GLN A 56 -34.95 16.69 8.21
N ASP A 57 -34.08 16.62 7.20
CA ASP A 57 -34.41 17.14 5.87
C ASP A 57 -34.81 15.97 4.97
N SER A 58 -36.11 15.90 4.77
CA SER A 58 -36.90 14.88 4.08
C SER A 58 -36.70 14.91 2.57
N ILE A 59 -35.85 14.01 2.05
CA ILE A 59 -36.01 13.41 0.71
C ILE A 59 -35.69 11.92 0.84
N MET A 60 -36.58 11.19 1.51
CA MET A 60 -36.61 9.73 1.52
C MET A 60 -38.08 9.33 1.49
N ASP A 61 -38.64 9.18 0.30
CA ASP A 61 -39.89 8.46 0.14
C ASP A 61 -39.67 7.39 -0.93
N GLY A 62 -39.55 6.13 -0.49
CA GLY A 62 -39.63 4.98 -1.39
C GLY A 62 -38.47 3.98 -1.45
N MET A 63 -37.56 3.90 -0.48
CA MET A 63 -36.62 2.75 -0.39
C MET A 63 -36.80 2.03 0.94
N THR A 64 -37.56 0.93 0.90
CA THR A 64 -37.61 0.02 2.04
C THR A 64 -36.23 -0.61 2.24
N VAL A 65 -35.91 -0.96 3.50
CA VAL A 65 -34.61 -1.53 3.91
C VAL A 65 -34.23 -2.80 3.12
N GLY A 66 -35.19 -3.44 2.45
CA GLY A 66 -34.99 -4.60 1.56
C GLY A 66 -34.69 -4.27 0.09
N ASP A 67 -34.88 -3.04 -0.37
CA ASP A 67 -34.64 -2.63 -1.76
C ASP A 67 -33.23 -2.04 -1.94
N GLY A 68 -32.72 -1.34 -0.92
CA GLY A 68 -31.34 -0.83 -0.89
C GLY A 68 -30.27 -1.91 -0.92
N ILE A 69 -30.56 -3.12 -0.41
CA ILE A 69 -29.66 -4.28 -0.53
C ILE A 69 -29.60 -4.82 -1.96
N ASN A 70 -30.68 -4.69 -2.73
CA ASN A 70 -30.76 -5.18 -4.11
C ASN A 70 -30.20 -4.16 -5.12
N GLU A 71 -30.30 -2.86 -4.85
CA GLU A 71 -29.61 -1.82 -5.61
C GLU A 71 -28.13 -1.69 -5.26
N ALA A 72 -27.75 -1.91 -4.01
CA ALA A 72 -26.35 -2.15 -3.65
C ALA A 72 -25.80 -3.42 -4.34
N ARG A 73 -26.65 -4.45 -4.56
CA ARG A 73 -26.30 -5.64 -5.36
C ARG A 73 -26.22 -5.38 -6.86
N ARG A 74 -27.06 -4.49 -7.41
CA ARG A 74 -27.01 -4.07 -8.83
C ARG A 74 -25.83 -3.14 -9.14
N GLY A 75 -25.27 -2.48 -8.13
CA GLY A 75 -24.01 -1.74 -8.19
C GLY A 75 -22.75 -2.60 -7.99
N ILE A 76 -22.89 -3.93 -7.85
CA ILE A 76 -21.77 -4.88 -7.98
C ILE A 76 -21.54 -5.14 -9.47
N SER A 77 -21.39 -4.08 -10.26
CA SER A 77 -20.61 -4.25 -11.48
C SER A 77 -19.24 -4.72 -11.02
N GLU A 78 -18.66 -5.72 -11.68
CA GLU A 78 -17.25 -6.08 -11.57
C GLU A 78 -16.43 -4.85 -11.13
N GLN A 79 -15.77 -4.93 -9.98
CA GLN A 79 -14.75 -3.93 -9.66
C GLN A 79 -13.63 -4.13 -10.68
N VAL A 80 -13.80 -3.52 -11.84
CA VAL A 80 -12.79 -3.53 -12.90
C VAL A 80 -11.61 -2.76 -12.34
N LEU A 81 -10.50 -3.46 -12.18
CA LEU A 81 -9.22 -2.84 -11.85
C LEU A 81 -8.90 -1.84 -12.95
N LEU A 82 -8.89 -0.54 -12.61
CA LEU A 82 -8.63 0.50 -13.61
C LEU A 82 -7.17 0.44 -14.09
N ALA A 83 -6.24 0.37 -13.15
CA ALA A 83 -4.84 0.12 -13.40
C ALA A 83 -4.20 -0.62 -12.21
N SER A 84 -3.33 -1.56 -12.54
CA SER A 84 -2.57 -2.32 -11.56
C SER A 84 -1.46 -1.46 -10.96
N ALA A 85 -1.35 -1.45 -9.63
CA ALA A 85 -0.31 -0.74 -8.92
C ALA A 85 0.77 -1.72 -8.44
N THR A 86 2.04 -1.36 -8.60
CA THR A 86 3.17 -2.15 -8.10
C THR A 86 4.06 -1.32 -7.18
N CYS A 87 4.29 -1.79 -5.96
CA CYS A 87 5.16 -1.13 -5.01
C CYS A 87 6.62 -1.41 -5.36
N LYS A 88 7.45 -0.37 -5.54
CA LYS A 88 8.87 -0.54 -5.92
C LYS A 88 9.79 0.41 -5.16
N HIS A 89 11.05 0.08 -4.94
CA HIS A 89 11.71 -1.19 -5.28
C HIS A 89 11.86 -2.03 -4.00
N PHE A 90 11.24 -3.20 -3.96
CA PHE A 90 11.16 -4.08 -2.80
C PHE A 90 12.45 -4.92 -2.66
N ALA A 91 13.37 -4.60 -1.76
CA ALA A 91 13.34 -3.53 -0.75
C ALA A 91 14.69 -2.80 -0.71
N ILE A 92 14.82 -1.83 0.20
CA ILE A 92 16.14 -1.26 0.61
C ILE A 92 16.97 -0.74 -0.59
N HIS A 93 16.28 -0.09 -1.54
CA HIS A 93 16.87 0.43 -2.77
C HIS A 93 16.91 1.95 -2.76
N ASN A 94 17.84 2.49 -1.98
CA ASN A 94 18.11 3.92 -1.81
C ASN A 94 19.62 4.19 -1.78
N GLY A 95 20.41 3.27 -2.33
CA GLY A 95 21.86 3.32 -2.45
C GLY A 95 22.33 4.07 -3.70
N PRO A 96 23.63 4.01 -4.02
CA PRO A 96 24.18 4.68 -5.20
C PRO A 96 23.58 4.16 -6.51
N GLU A 97 23.42 5.06 -7.50
CA GLU A 97 23.00 4.68 -8.86
C GLU A 97 24.17 4.03 -9.63
N ASP A 98 25.28 4.76 -9.80
CA ASP A 98 26.47 4.26 -10.51
C ASP A 98 27.81 4.60 -9.83
N TYR A 99 27.83 5.50 -8.84
CA TYR A 99 29.03 5.91 -8.10
C TYR A 99 28.78 5.89 -6.59
N PRO A 100 29.66 5.30 -5.77
CA PRO A 100 30.93 4.65 -6.13
C PRO A 100 30.76 3.22 -6.69
N VAL A 101 29.56 2.66 -6.64
CA VAL A 101 29.24 1.32 -7.13
C VAL A 101 27.89 1.35 -7.84
N SER A 102 27.71 0.49 -8.85
CA SER A 102 26.45 0.41 -9.58
C SER A 102 25.34 -0.22 -8.75
N ARG A 103 24.12 0.30 -8.91
CA ARG A 103 22.87 -0.21 -8.32
C ARG A 103 22.60 -1.68 -8.65
N LEU A 104 23.18 -2.17 -9.74
CA LEU A 104 23.05 -3.56 -10.20
C LEU A 104 23.89 -4.54 -9.39
N SER A 105 24.92 -4.04 -8.70
CA SER A 105 25.83 -4.84 -7.87
C SER A 105 25.91 -4.33 -6.43
N PHE A 106 25.14 -3.29 -6.10
CA PHE A 106 25.17 -2.68 -4.77
C PHE A 106 24.63 -3.64 -3.72
N GLN A 107 25.35 -3.72 -2.61
CA GLN A 107 25.02 -4.57 -1.48
C GLN A 107 24.70 -3.70 -0.26
N ALA A 108 23.43 -3.64 0.12
CA ALA A 108 23.00 -3.01 1.35
C ALA A 108 23.39 -3.89 2.54
N ASN A 109 24.16 -3.33 3.47
CA ASN A 109 24.43 -3.93 4.77
C ASN A 109 23.58 -3.20 5.81
N VAL A 110 22.53 -3.85 6.29
CA VAL A 110 21.50 -3.25 7.14
C VAL A 110 21.15 -4.16 8.30
N THR A 111 20.94 -3.55 9.47
CA THR A 111 20.49 -4.27 10.66
C THR A 111 19.03 -4.70 10.51
N LEU A 112 18.64 -5.81 11.15
CA LEU A 112 17.22 -6.23 11.16
C LEU A 112 16.30 -5.13 11.73
N THR A 113 16.78 -4.37 12.72
CA THR A 113 16.06 -3.24 13.29
C THR A 113 15.73 -2.19 12.22
N ASP A 114 16.71 -1.78 11.41
CA ASP A 114 16.48 -0.81 10.34
C ASP A 114 15.54 -1.35 9.25
N VAL A 115 15.67 -2.63 8.91
CA VAL A 115 14.77 -3.29 7.96
C VAL A 115 13.32 -3.11 8.41
N TRP A 116 13.02 -3.43 9.66
CA TRP A 116 11.66 -3.39 10.21
C TRP A 116 11.14 -1.98 10.50
N LEU A 117 11.98 -1.09 11.01
CA LEU A 117 11.53 0.24 11.44
C LEU A 117 11.57 1.28 10.31
N THR A 118 12.47 1.13 9.34
CA THR A 118 12.67 2.14 8.28
C THR A 118 12.15 1.64 6.93
N TYR A 119 12.56 0.46 6.48
CA TYR A 119 12.41 0.10 5.08
C TYR A 119 11.07 -0.56 4.77
N LEU A 120 10.66 -1.52 5.58
CA LEU A 120 9.47 -2.32 5.35
C LEU A 120 8.12 -1.64 5.63
N PRO A 121 7.96 -0.68 6.57
CA PRO A 121 6.64 -0.12 6.90
C PRO A 121 5.90 0.51 5.72
N ALA A 122 6.63 1.20 4.83
CA ALA A 122 6.04 1.81 3.64
C ALA A 122 5.54 0.76 2.65
N PHE A 123 6.29 -0.33 2.44
CA PHE A 123 5.89 -1.44 1.58
C PHE A 123 4.70 -2.20 2.16
N TYR A 124 4.68 -2.43 3.48
CA TYR A 124 3.54 -3.07 4.14
C TYR A 124 2.25 -2.28 3.90
N LYS A 125 2.27 -0.95 4.06
CA LYS A 125 1.11 -0.09 3.78
C LYS A 125 0.73 -0.07 2.30
N CYS A 126 1.71 0.02 1.40
CA CYS A 126 1.49 0.04 -0.04
C CYS A 126 0.85 -1.28 -0.53
N LEU A 127 1.36 -2.43 -0.10
CA LEU A 127 0.84 -3.75 -0.46
C LEU A 127 -0.55 -3.99 0.14
N SER A 128 -0.74 -3.65 1.43
CA SER A 128 -2.03 -3.75 2.12
C SER A 128 -3.10 -2.80 1.55
N ALA A 129 -2.71 -1.81 0.75
CA ALA A 129 -3.66 -0.92 0.08
C ALA A 129 -4.30 -1.53 -1.17
N GLY A 130 -3.89 -2.74 -1.57
CA GLY A 130 -4.41 -3.44 -2.75
C GLY A 130 -3.47 -3.36 -3.95
N ALA A 131 -2.17 -3.17 -3.73
CA ALA A 131 -1.20 -3.25 -4.82
C ALA A 131 -1.11 -4.69 -5.33
N ALA A 132 -0.98 -4.84 -6.65
CA ALA A 132 -0.91 -6.14 -7.31
C ALA A 132 0.34 -6.93 -6.96
N GLY A 133 1.44 -6.21 -6.67
CA GLY A 133 2.72 -6.82 -6.37
C GLY A 133 3.77 -5.84 -5.88
N GLY A 134 4.91 -6.39 -5.46
CA GLY A 134 6.14 -5.67 -5.21
C GLY A 134 7.16 -5.96 -6.31
N MET A 135 7.73 -4.94 -6.94
CA MET A 135 8.84 -5.11 -7.88
C MET A 135 10.13 -5.23 -7.09
N CYS A 136 10.86 -6.32 -7.26
CA CYS A 136 12.10 -6.53 -6.52
C CYS A 136 13.18 -5.49 -6.88
N ALA A 137 14.03 -5.14 -5.92
CA ALA A 137 15.16 -4.27 -6.15
C ALA A 137 16.30 -4.97 -6.89
N TYR A 138 17.15 -4.17 -7.55
CA TYR A 138 18.37 -4.66 -8.20
C TYR A 138 19.47 -4.97 -7.20
N SER A 139 19.51 -4.22 -6.09
CA SER A 139 20.48 -4.38 -5.02
C SER A 139 20.27 -5.69 -4.26
N GLY A 140 21.29 -6.10 -3.50
CA GLY A 140 21.15 -7.15 -2.50
C GLY A 140 21.08 -6.62 -1.08
N ILE A 141 20.58 -7.46 -0.17
CA ILE A 141 20.54 -7.23 1.28
C ILE A 141 21.34 -8.32 1.99
N ASN A 142 22.30 -7.92 2.83
CA ASN A 142 23.18 -8.78 3.63
C ASN A 142 23.75 -10.01 2.87
N GLY A 143 24.24 -9.81 1.65
CA GLY A 143 24.87 -10.81 0.77
C GLY A 143 23.93 -11.52 -0.21
N THR A 144 22.63 -11.25 -0.19
CA THR A 144 21.65 -11.92 -1.06
C THR A 144 20.92 -10.91 -1.96
N PRO A 145 20.90 -11.08 -3.29
CA PRO A 145 20.12 -10.21 -4.19
C PRO A 145 18.62 -10.28 -3.90
N ASP A 146 17.93 -9.16 -3.98
CA ASP A 146 16.55 -9.04 -3.49
C ASP A 146 15.56 -9.92 -4.24
N CYS A 147 15.69 -10.01 -5.56
CA CYS A 147 14.83 -10.85 -6.39
C CYS A 147 14.96 -12.36 -6.08
N VAL A 148 15.99 -12.79 -5.35
CA VAL A 148 16.19 -14.19 -4.93
C VAL A 148 16.23 -14.37 -3.41
N ASN A 149 15.97 -13.30 -2.64
CA ASN A 149 16.03 -13.32 -1.19
C ASN A 149 14.81 -14.05 -0.61
N LYS A 150 15.00 -15.33 -0.25
CA LYS A 150 13.94 -16.20 0.28
C LYS A 150 13.33 -15.66 1.57
N TRP A 151 14.13 -15.07 2.45
CA TRP A 151 13.64 -14.51 3.70
C TRP A 151 12.68 -13.35 3.42
N LEU A 152 13.08 -12.41 2.56
CA LEU A 152 12.26 -11.26 2.20
C LEU A 152 11.00 -11.66 1.42
N LEU A 153 11.15 -12.49 0.38
CA LEU A 153 10.06 -12.81 -0.54
C LEU A 153 9.12 -13.90 -0.04
N LYS A 154 9.60 -14.88 0.75
CA LYS A 154 8.74 -15.97 1.25
C LYS A 154 8.37 -15.76 2.71
N ASP A 155 9.33 -15.51 3.58
CA ASP A 155 9.05 -15.46 5.02
C ASP A 155 8.37 -14.15 5.41
N VAL A 156 8.88 -13.00 4.96
CA VAL A 156 8.24 -11.70 5.25
C VAL A 156 7.00 -11.50 4.40
N LEU A 157 7.17 -11.42 3.07
CA LEU A 157 6.08 -11.03 2.16
C LEU A 157 4.92 -12.04 2.14
N ARG A 158 5.19 -13.34 1.98
CA ARG A 158 4.13 -14.35 1.83
C ARG A 158 3.64 -14.92 3.16
N LYS A 159 4.53 -15.24 4.11
CA LYS A 159 4.10 -15.86 5.38
C LYS A 159 3.68 -14.84 6.44
N GLN A 160 4.49 -13.81 6.70
CA GLN A 160 4.18 -12.85 7.77
C GLN A 160 3.12 -11.83 7.37
N TRP A 161 3.14 -11.34 6.13
CA TRP A 161 2.17 -10.35 5.65
C TRP A 161 0.97 -10.96 4.91
N ASP A 162 0.95 -12.28 4.73
CA ASP A 162 -0.07 -13.01 3.96
C ASP A 162 -0.38 -12.38 2.60
N PHE A 163 0.65 -11.83 1.94
CA PHE A 163 0.45 -11.17 0.65
C PHE A 163 0.24 -12.19 -0.46
N GLN A 164 -0.96 -12.25 -1.03
CA GLN A 164 -1.31 -13.21 -2.09
C GLN A 164 -1.17 -12.63 -3.51
N GLY A 165 -0.98 -11.32 -3.67
CA GLY A 165 -0.98 -10.65 -4.98
C GLY A 165 -2.38 -10.48 -5.56
N GLU A 166 -2.47 -10.11 -6.84
CA GLU A 166 -3.73 -9.87 -7.59
C GLU A 166 -4.73 -11.05 -7.57
N SER A 167 -4.33 -12.26 -7.15
CA SER A 167 -5.19 -13.44 -7.12
C SER A 167 -6.20 -13.47 -5.96
N LYS A 168 -6.19 -12.49 -5.05
CA LYS A 168 -7.29 -12.29 -4.10
C LYS A 168 -7.63 -10.79 -4.08
N GLY A 169 -8.79 -10.42 -4.61
CA GLY A 169 -9.49 -9.22 -4.16
C GLY A 169 -9.73 -9.38 -2.65
N LEU A 170 -8.84 -8.81 -1.85
CA LEU A 170 -8.60 -9.29 -0.49
C LEU A 170 -9.55 -8.61 0.50
N SER A 171 -10.66 -9.30 0.75
CA SER A 171 -11.24 -9.42 2.08
C SER A 171 -10.11 -9.71 3.08
N LEU A 172 -9.70 -8.66 3.79
CA LEU A 172 -9.03 -8.80 5.08
C LEU A 172 -10.10 -9.30 6.06
N LYS A 173 -9.87 -10.48 6.64
CA LYS A 173 -10.64 -10.96 7.78
C LYS A 173 -10.36 -10.10 9.01
#